data_AF-A0A3D3SW04-F1
#
_entry.id   AF-A0A3D3SW04-F1
#
_cell.length_a   1.000
_cell.length_b   1.000
_cell.length_c   1.000
_cell.angle_alpha   90.00
_cell.angle_beta   90.00
_cell.angle_gamma   90.00
#
_symmetry.space_group_name_H-M   'P 1'
#
loop_
_entity.id
_entity.type
_entity.pdbx_description
1 polymer ?
#
loop_
_entity_poly.entity_id
_entity_poly.type
_entity_poly.pdbx_seq_one_letter_code
_entity_poly.pdbx_strand_id
1 'polypeptide(L)' 'VFLADTVYVMSNRPGRILKRCAIDLPRPRDLEVTYTPEFQEIVHELRSLIGGQH' A
#
# COMPACT_ATOMS: atom_id res chain seq x y z
N VAL A 1 -0.01 -5.19 0.41
CA VAL A 1 -1.44 -4.86 0.20
C VAL A 1 -2.32 -6.10 0.39
N PHE A 2 -2.22 -7.13 -0.46
CA PHE A 2 -3.09 -8.33 -0.43
C PHE A 2 -3.34 -8.95 0.95
N LEU A 3 -2.28 -9.21 1.72
CA LEU A 3 -2.41 -9.83 3.04
C LEU A 3 -2.66 -8.83 4.17
N ALA A 4 -2.38 -7.55 3.95
CA ALA A 4 -2.34 -6.54 5.00
C ALA A 4 -3.71 -5.92 5.26
N ASP A 5 -3.99 -5.57 6.52
CA ASP A 5 -5.08 -4.66 6.90
C ASP A 5 -4.57 -3.22 7.02
N THR A 6 -3.26 -3.04 7.26
CA THR A 6 -2.62 -1.73 7.32
C THR A 6 -1.21 -1.79 6.75
N VAL A 7 -0.85 -0.79 5.95
CA VAL A 7 0.51 -0.56 5.46
C VAL A 7 1.04 0.75 6.01
N TYR A 8 2.24 0.72 6.58
CA TYR A 8 2.97 1.92 6.97
C TYR A 8 4.11 2.18 5.98
N VAL A 9 4.18 3.40 5.46
CA VAL A 9 5.30 3.86 4.63
C VAL A 9 6.27 4.63 5.50
N MET A 10 7.55 4.33 5.37
CA MET A 10 8.63 4.95 6.12
C MET A 10 9.49 5.81 5.19
N SER A 11 9.98 6.94 5.68
CA SER A 11 10.93 7.78 4.95
C SER A 11 12.29 7.09 4.84
N ASN A 12 13.07 7.57 3.88
CA ASN A 12 14.51 7.31 3.87
C ASN A 12 15.17 7.90 5.13
N ARG A 13 16.38 7.43 5.44
CA ARG A 13 17.08 7.72 6.70
C ARG A 13 17.17 9.23 6.98
N PRO A 14 16.93 9.67 8.24
CA PRO A 14 16.47 8.87 9.38
C PRO A 14 14.97 8.52 9.27
N GLY A 15 14.61 7.25 9.47
CA GLY A 15 13.25 6.75 9.21
C GLY A 15 12.18 7.43 10.08
N ARG A 16 11.11 7.90 9.42
CA ARG A 16 9.88 8.42 10.02
C ARG A 16 8.69 7.80 9.31
N ILE A 17 7.55 7.68 9.99
CA ILE A 17 6.30 7.27 9.35
C ILE A 17 5.85 8.40 8.43
N LEU A 18 5.81 8.15 7.13
CA LEU A 18 5.28 9.07 6.13
C LEU A 18 3.78 8.91 5.94
N LYS A 19 3.30 7.67 5.98
CA LYS A 19 1.88 7.38 5.78
C LYS A 19 1.47 6.11 6.52
N ARG A 20 0.25 6.13 7.07
CA ARG A 20 -0.50 4.94 7.48
C ARG A 20 -1.66 4.79 6.49
N CYS A 21 -1.75 3.62 5.85
CA CYS A 21 -2.80 3.30 4.89
C CYS A 21 -3.59 2.09 5.40
N ALA A 22 -4.88 2.27 5.66
CA ALA A 22 -5.80 1.16 5.90
C ALA A 22 -6.16 0.50 4.57
N ILE A 23 -6.27 -0.83 4.55
CA ILE A 23 -6.58 -1.60 3.35
C ILE A 23 -8.01 -2.11 3.47
N ASP A 24 -8.95 -1.36 2.90
CA ASP A 24 -10.40 -1.63 2.98
C ASP A 24 -10.90 -2.63 1.92
N LEU A 25 -10.00 -3.48 1.42
CA LEU A 25 -10.37 -4.58 0.52
C LEU A 25 -11.13 -5.66 1.32
N PRO A 26 -12.34 -6.06 0.89
CA PRO A 26 -13.19 -7.00 1.63
C PRO A 26 -12.50 -8.36 1.81
N ARG A 27 -12.81 -9.04 2.92
CA ARG A 27 -12.35 -10.41 3.22
C ARG A 27 -13.50 -11.41 2.98
N PRO A 28 -13.23 -12.64 2.48
CA PRO A 28 -11.94 -13.18 2.03
C PRO A 28 -11.48 -12.57 0.70
N ARG A 29 -10.15 -12.46 0.50
CA ARG A 29 -9.56 -11.93 -0.74
C ARG A 29 -9.09 -13.10 -1.60
N ASP A 30 -9.66 -13.24 -2.78
CA ASP A 30 -9.16 -14.16 -3.79
C ASP A 30 -7.96 -13.54 -4.53
N LEU A 31 -7.11 -14.36 -5.15
CA LEU A 31 -5.97 -13.89 -5.95
C LEU A 31 -6.39 -12.95 -7.08
N GLU A 32 -7.60 -13.14 -7.63
CA GLU A 32 -8.19 -12.24 -8.64
C GLU A 32 -8.26 -10.77 -8.18
N VAL A 33 -8.39 -10.52 -6.87
CA VAL A 33 -8.36 -9.17 -6.30
C VAL A 33 -7.07 -8.45 -6.66
N THR A 34 -5.95 -9.15 -6.81
CA THR A 34 -4.67 -8.53 -7.18
C THR A 34 -4.67 -7.93 -8.58
N TYR A 35 -5.61 -8.29 -9.45
CA TYR A 35 -5.75 -7.74 -10.80
C TYR A 35 -6.77 -6.60 -10.89
N THR A 36 -7.51 -6.33 -9.81
CA THR A 36 -8.53 -5.27 -9.78
C THR A 36 -7.91 -3.86 -9.81
N PRO A 37 -8.57 -2.86 -10.42
CA PRO A 37 -8.10 -1.48 -10.41
C PRO A 37 -7.86 -0.96 -9.00
N GLU A 38 -8.75 -1.24 -8.05
CA GLU A 38 -8.67 -0.77 -6.67
C GLU A 38 -7.40 -1.27 -5.98
N PHE A 39 -7.05 -2.54 -6.19
CA PHE A 39 -5.82 -3.09 -5.65
C PHE A 39 -4.57 -2.43 -6.26
N GLN A 40 -4.57 -2.25 -7.58
CA GLN A 40 -3.45 -1.66 -8.31
C GLN A 40 -3.25 -0.19 -7.91
N GLU A 41 -4.33 0.57 -7.76
CA GLU A 41 -4.29 1.97 -7.28
C GLU A 41 -3.60 2.09 -5.93
N ILE A 42 -3.97 1.24 -4.96
CA ILE A 42 -3.34 1.22 -3.63
C ILE A 42 -1.84 0.89 -3.75
N VAL A 43 -1.47 -0.09 -4.58
CA VAL A 43 -0.06 -0.46 -4.78
C VAL A 43 0.72 0.68 -5.44
N HIS A 44 0.16 1.32 -6.45
CA HIS A 44 0.78 2.44 -7.15
C HIS A 44 0.98 3.64 -6.22
N GLU A 45 -0.02 3.97 -5.41
CA GLU A 45 0.08 5.04 -4.42
C GLU A 45 1.19 4.74 -3.39
N LEU A 46 1.23 3.53 -2.83
CA LEU A 46 2.27 3.19 -1.86
C LEU A 46 3.67 3.18 -2.49
N ARG A 47 3.81 2.74 -3.74
CA ARG A 47 5.08 2.74 -4.47
C ARG A 47 5.59 4.15 -4.76
N SER A 48 4.71 5.09 -5.09
CA SER A 48 5.13 6.48 -5.35
C SER A 48 5.78 7.13 -4.13
N LEU A 49 5.38 6.71 -2.93
CA LEU A 49 5.94 7.18 -1.65
C LEU A 49 7.28 6.53 -1.29
N ILE A 50 7.62 5.37 -1.86
CA ILE A 50 8.87 4.63 -1.60
C ILE A 50 9.98 5.01 -2.61
N GLY A 51 9.61 5.37 -3.84
CA GLY A 51 10.51 5.52 -4.98
C GLY A 51 11.38 6.79 -5.08
N GLY A 52 11.42 7.65 -4.06
CA GLY A 52 12.37 8.78 -4.03
C GLY A 52 12.02 9.96 -4.94
N GLN A 53 10.81 10.50 -4.81
CA GLN A 53 10.44 11.83 -5.31
C GLN A 53 9.91 12.70 -4.16
N HIS A 54 10.51 12.62 -2.97
CA HIS A 54 10.37 13.58 -1.86
C HIS A 54 11.66 13.59 -1.05
#